data_AF-A0A409VP81-F1
#
_entry.id   AF-A0A409VP81-F1
#
_cell.length_a   1.000
_cell.length_b   1.000
_cell.length_c   1.000
_cell.angle_alpha   90.00
_cell.angle_beta   90.00
_cell.angle_gamma   90.00
#
_symmetry.space_group_name_H-M   'P 1'
#
loop_
_entity.id
_entity.type
_entity.pdbx_description
1 polymer ?
#
loop_
_entity_poly.entity_id
_entity_poly.type
_entity_poly.pdbx_seq_one_letter_code
_entity_poly.pdbx_strand_id
1 'polypeptide(L)'
;MLPPSRAQAGDAPIRSTDNDAAVARLSAVQKGYLTDPYVKFLVPRSHLISPRPPLINIGTYVRSAGIDALVDQWLELSAKADFPEITTKKAMAIRKSKELTGGLGDPAAITLGQGGTALHSAKYHLLPADLRLSPSETIEPMLFSSSDQDHPAILDPSLPTLLLFECVLVYMAPESSSRLLDYFVKTFEKVHSGVLGCVVYEMFGLNDAFGRVMINNLKERHIALPGVEPYLTRESLSKRFLQTGFTAAVALTLDEIRKAYIDKEELERVSKVEFLDETEELDLVLAHYAISWGLFLGSSDLGLNWGHWGLTRKLN
;
A
#
# COMPACT_ATOMS: atom_id res chain seq x y z
N MET A 1 -28.55 -2.13 12.18
CA MET A 1 -27.39 -1.24 12.29
C MET A 1 -27.42 -0.58 13.65
N LEU A 2 -26.47 -0.93 14.54
CA LEU A 2 -26.22 -0.14 15.74
C LEU A 2 -25.49 1.14 15.32
N PRO A 3 -25.79 2.30 15.91
CA PRO A 3 -25.09 3.54 15.58
C PRO A 3 -23.60 3.41 15.94
N PRO A 4 -22.70 4.00 15.13
CA PRO A 4 -21.26 3.99 15.43
C PRO A 4 -21.01 4.64 16.78
N SER A 5 -20.00 4.13 17.51
CA SER A 5 -19.59 4.71 18.79
C SER A 5 -19.17 6.18 18.60
N ARG A 6 -19.22 7.00 19.66
CA ARG A 6 -18.87 8.43 19.60
C ARG A 6 -17.44 8.69 19.08
N ALA A 7 -16.53 7.72 19.27
CA ALA A 7 -15.19 7.72 18.66
C ALA A 7 -15.23 7.48 17.14
N GLN A 8 -16.04 6.52 16.66
CA GLN A 8 -16.22 6.24 15.23
C GLN A 8 -16.90 7.39 14.45
N ALA A 9 -17.70 8.23 15.12
CA ALA A 9 -18.28 9.44 14.54
C ALA A 9 -17.21 10.53 14.27
N GLY A 10 -16.17 10.61 15.11
CA GLY A 10 -15.04 11.54 14.96
C GLY A 10 -14.10 11.21 13.80
N ASP A 11 -14.11 9.96 13.31
CA ASP A 11 -13.24 9.50 12.23
C ASP A 11 -13.83 9.73 10.82
N ALA A 12 -15.03 10.34 10.71
CA ALA A 12 -15.64 10.60 9.40
C ALA A 12 -14.75 11.44 8.45
N PRO A 13 -14.03 12.48 8.93
CA PRO A 13 -13.07 13.21 8.11
C PRO A 13 -11.93 12.33 7.60
N ILE A 14 -11.39 11.45 8.44
CA ILE A 14 -10.34 10.49 8.03
C ILE A 14 -10.89 9.55 6.96
N ARG A 15 -12.08 8.96 7.15
CA ARG A 15 -12.69 8.08 6.13
C ARG A 15 -12.94 8.77 4.80
N SER A 16 -13.17 10.09 4.80
CA SER A 16 -13.39 10.85 3.56
C SER A 16 -12.14 11.05 2.71
N THR A 17 -10.93 10.85 3.26
CA THR A 17 -9.69 10.97 2.49
C THR A 17 -9.51 9.84 1.49
N ASP A 18 -10.14 8.68 1.72
CA ASP A 18 -10.21 7.58 0.75
C ASP A 18 -10.86 8.05 -0.56
N ASN A 19 -11.97 8.77 -0.46
CA ASN A 19 -12.65 9.33 -1.63
C ASN A 19 -11.80 10.38 -2.36
N ASP A 20 -11.01 11.20 -1.63
CA ASP A 20 -10.06 12.13 -2.27
C ASP A 20 -9.00 11.38 -3.09
N ALA A 21 -8.45 10.29 -2.55
CA ALA A 21 -7.46 9.46 -3.21
C ALA A 21 -8.05 8.75 -4.45
N ALA A 22 -9.24 8.18 -4.33
CA ALA A 22 -9.95 7.54 -5.44
C ALA A 22 -10.25 8.52 -6.57
N VAL A 23 -10.66 9.76 -6.24
CA VAL A 23 -10.87 10.84 -7.21
C VAL A 23 -9.57 11.28 -7.87
N ALA A 24 -8.46 11.38 -7.13
CA ALA A 24 -7.16 11.71 -7.72
C ALA A 24 -6.70 10.65 -8.73
N ARG A 25 -6.87 9.36 -8.40
CA ARG A 25 -6.59 8.24 -9.31
C ARG A 25 -7.49 8.27 -10.54
N LEU A 26 -8.80 8.49 -10.36
CA LEU A 26 -9.74 8.64 -11.47
C LEU A 26 -9.33 9.77 -12.42
N SER A 27 -8.94 10.94 -11.88
CA SER A 27 -8.44 12.06 -12.67
C SER A 27 -7.21 11.68 -13.50
N ALA A 28 -6.21 11.07 -12.87
CA ALA A 28 -5.00 10.61 -13.54
C ALA A 28 -5.31 9.60 -14.67
N VAL A 29 -6.30 8.72 -14.48
CA VAL A 29 -6.76 7.78 -15.51
C VAL A 29 -7.48 8.48 -16.65
N GLN A 30 -8.42 9.38 -16.34
CA GLN A 30 -9.18 10.14 -17.35
C GLN A 30 -8.26 11.01 -18.22
N LYS A 31 -7.18 11.52 -17.65
CA LYS A 31 -6.17 12.31 -18.35
C LYS A 31 -5.14 11.45 -19.09
N GLY A 32 -5.05 10.15 -18.83
CA GLY A 32 -4.12 9.25 -19.51
C GLY A 32 -2.74 9.14 -18.86
N TYR A 33 -2.59 9.57 -17.60
CA TYR A 33 -1.38 9.31 -16.82
C TYR A 33 -1.28 7.83 -16.43
N LEU A 34 -2.41 7.22 -16.07
CA LEU A 34 -2.52 5.84 -15.60
C LEU A 34 -3.50 5.03 -16.45
N THR A 35 -3.31 3.71 -16.45
CA THR A 35 -4.28 2.76 -17.00
C THR A 35 -4.89 1.94 -15.88
N ASP A 36 -6.15 2.22 -15.54
CA ASP A 36 -6.91 1.46 -14.54
C ASP A 36 -8.38 1.37 -15.00
N PRO A 37 -8.84 0.19 -15.45
CA PRO A 37 -10.21 0.02 -15.92
C PRO A 37 -11.23 -0.06 -14.77
N TYR A 38 -10.79 -0.16 -13.51
CA TYR A 38 -11.61 -0.49 -12.35
C TYR A 38 -11.95 0.74 -11.49
N VAL A 39 -11.09 1.76 -11.41
CA VAL A 39 -11.28 2.93 -10.53
C VAL A 39 -12.64 3.61 -10.67
N LYS A 40 -13.22 3.62 -11.88
CA LYS A 40 -14.54 4.20 -12.17
C LYS A 40 -15.70 3.56 -11.40
N PHE A 41 -15.53 2.32 -10.94
CA PHE A 41 -16.54 1.59 -10.14
C PHE A 41 -16.45 1.93 -8.65
N LEU A 42 -15.33 2.48 -8.20
CA LEU A 42 -15.09 2.87 -6.81
C LEU A 42 -15.42 4.34 -6.54
N VAL A 43 -15.60 5.15 -7.59
CA VAL A 43 -15.95 6.58 -7.49
C VAL A 43 -17.40 6.79 -7.94
N PRO A 44 -18.33 7.15 -7.03
CA PRO A 44 -19.71 7.47 -7.38
C PRO A 44 -19.78 8.62 -8.39
N ARG A 45 -20.62 8.45 -9.44
CA ARG A 45 -20.80 9.44 -10.51
C ARG A 45 -19.47 9.88 -11.14
N SER A 46 -18.54 8.94 -11.33
CA SER A 46 -17.20 9.16 -11.88
C SER A 46 -17.15 10.00 -13.17
N HIS A 47 -18.18 9.93 -14.01
CA HIS A 47 -18.30 10.74 -15.25
C HIS A 47 -18.58 12.24 -15.02
N LEU A 48 -18.97 12.65 -13.80
CA LEU A 48 -19.25 14.05 -13.44
C LEU A 48 -18.12 14.70 -12.63
N ILE A 49 -17.07 13.94 -12.31
CA ILE A 49 -15.97 14.44 -11.47
C ILE A 49 -15.03 15.28 -12.34
N SER A 50 -14.79 16.51 -11.91
CA SER A 50 -13.83 17.39 -12.58
C SER A 50 -12.39 16.87 -12.42
N PRO A 51 -11.54 16.98 -13.46
CA PRO A 51 -10.14 16.64 -13.36
C PRO A 51 -9.40 17.46 -12.30
N ARG A 52 -8.37 16.86 -11.70
CA ARG A 52 -7.42 17.50 -10.79
C ARG A 52 -6.31 18.21 -11.58
N PRO A 53 -5.62 19.19 -10.97
CA PRO A 53 -4.49 19.87 -11.59
C PRO A 53 -3.35 18.91 -12.00
N PRO A 54 -2.53 19.25 -13.01
CA PRO A 54 -1.46 18.40 -13.51
C PRO A 54 -0.51 17.89 -12.43
N LEU A 55 -0.12 18.74 -11.46
CA LEU A 55 0.77 18.35 -10.36
C LEU A 55 0.21 17.19 -9.52
N ILE A 56 -1.11 17.14 -9.32
CA ILE A 56 -1.78 16.05 -8.60
C ILE A 56 -1.78 14.78 -9.44
N ASN A 57 -2.03 14.89 -10.74
CA ASN A 57 -2.02 13.73 -11.65
C ASN A 57 -0.61 13.14 -11.77
N ILE A 58 0.44 13.98 -11.87
CA ILE A 58 1.84 13.55 -11.89
C ILE A 58 2.22 12.89 -10.57
N GLY A 59 1.89 13.49 -9.42
CA GLY A 59 2.15 12.87 -8.12
C GLY A 59 1.44 11.52 -7.95
N THR A 60 0.19 11.41 -8.44
CA THR A 60 -0.58 10.16 -8.43
C THR A 60 0.05 9.09 -9.33
N TYR A 61 0.62 9.50 -10.47
CA TYR A 61 1.38 8.61 -11.34
C TYR A 61 2.64 8.09 -10.65
N VAL A 62 3.49 8.97 -10.11
CA VAL A 62 4.75 8.59 -9.45
C VAL A 62 4.49 7.67 -8.24
N ARG A 63 3.46 8.00 -7.44
CA ARG A 63 2.95 7.17 -6.36
C ARG A 63 2.60 5.75 -6.84
N SER A 64 1.77 5.65 -7.88
CA SER A 64 1.30 4.35 -8.39
C SER A 64 2.46 3.55 -8.97
N ALA A 65 3.28 4.15 -9.83
CA ALA A 65 4.41 3.49 -10.46
C ALA A 65 5.45 2.97 -9.43
N GLY A 66 5.72 3.74 -8.38
CA GLY A 66 6.64 3.32 -7.32
C GLY A 66 6.10 2.15 -6.48
N ILE A 67 4.81 2.16 -6.14
CA ILE A 67 4.18 1.06 -5.40
C ILE A 67 4.06 -0.18 -6.27
N ASP A 68 3.58 -0.03 -7.51
CA ASP A 68 3.40 -1.13 -8.47
C ASP A 68 4.74 -1.84 -8.72
N ALA A 69 5.84 -1.10 -8.90
CA ALA A 69 7.17 -1.70 -9.07
C ALA A 69 7.61 -2.56 -7.86
N LEU A 70 7.32 -2.13 -6.62
CA LEU A 70 7.62 -2.91 -5.42
C LEU A 70 6.74 -4.17 -5.33
N VAL A 71 5.46 -4.05 -5.68
CA VAL A 71 4.50 -5.15 -5.69
C VAL A 71 4.86 -6.18 -6.76
N ASP A 72 5.10 -5.74 -7.99
CA ASP A 72 5.46 -6.62 -9.11
C ASP A 72 6.73 -7.40 -8.80
N GLN A 73 7.76 -6.73 -8.29
CA GLN A 73 9.00 -7.40 -7.90
C GLN A 73 8.78 -8.37 -6.73
N TRP A 74 7.92 -8.04 -5.76
CA TRP A 74 7.56 -8.96 -4.68
C TRP A 74 6.89 -10.23 -5.21
N LEU A 75 5.94 -10.07 -6.14
CA LEU A 75 5.22 -11.19 -6.76
C LEU A 75 6.18 -12.06 -7.58
N GLU A 76 7.11 -11.46 -8.32
CA GLU A 76 8.14 -12.19 -9.06
C GLU A 76 9.05 -13.02 -8.13
N LEU A 77 9.49 -12.43 -7.02
CA LEU A 77 10.33 -13.12 -6.03
C LEU A 77 9.55 -14.22 -5.29
N SER A 78 8.29 -13.97 -4.95
CA SER A 78 7.38 -14.94 -4.34
C SER A 78 7.15 -16.14 -5.27
N ALA A 79 6.96 -15.90 -6.57
CA ALA A 79 6.80 -16.97 -7.56
C ALA A 79 8.08 -17.81 -7.75
N LYS A 80 9.26 -17.20 -7.55
CA LYS A 80 10.57 -17.88 -7.59
C LYS A 80 10.90 -18.62 -6.30
N ALA A 81 10.24 -18.31 -5.19
CA ALA A 81 10.51 -18.90 -3.87
C ALA A 81 9.96 -20.33 -3.70
N ASP A 82 9.24 -20.87 -4.69
CA ASP A 82 8.84 -22.28 -4.71
C ASP A 82 9.98 -23.18 -5.22
N PHE A 83 10.06 -24.43 -4.72
CA PHE A 83 11.04 -25.41 -5.21
C PHE A 83 10.95 -25.58 -6.75
N PRO A 84 12.07 -25.73 -7.48
CA PRO A 84 12.10 -25.87 -8.95
C PRO A 84 11.16 -26.96 -9.50
N GLU A 85 10.97 -28.05 -8.75
CA GLU A 85 10.09 -29.17 -9.07
C GLU A 85 8.59 -28.82 -8.95
N ILE A 86 8.25 -27.80 -8.16
CA ILE A 86 6.90 -27.29 -7.90
C ILE A 86 6.54 -26.18 -8.91
N THR A 87 7.44 -25.23 -9.15
CA THR A 87 7.24 -24.13 -10.12
C THR A 87 7.04 -24.65 -11.55
N THR A 88 7.79 -25.67 -11.96
CA THR A 88 7.68 -26.29 -13.29
C THR A 88 6.31 -26.95 -13.52
N LYS A 89 5.74 -27.61 -12.50
CA LYS A 89 4.41 -28.24 -12.60
C LYS A 89 3.28 -27.20 -12.57
N LYS A 90 3.38 -26.18 -11.71
CA LYS A 90 2.41 -25.05 -11.65
C LYS A 90 2.37 -24.28 -12.97
N ALA A 91 3.53 -23.95 -13.55
CA ALA A 91 3.63 -23.25 -14.83
C ALA A 91 3.01 -24.07 -15.98
N MET A 92 3.23 -25.40 -16.03
CA MET A 92 2.63 -26.27 -17.04
C MET A 92 1.11 -26.47 -16.88
N ALA A 93 0.59 -26.41 -15.65
CA ALA A 93 -0.85 -26.49 -15.38
C ALA A 93 -1.59 -25.18 -15.71
N ILE A 94 -1.01 -24.03 -15.36
CA ILE A 94 -1.54 -22.70 -15.70
C ILE A 94 -1.60 -22.52 -17.23
N ARG A 95 -0.56 -22.95 -17.97
CA ARG A 95 -0.53 -22.88 -19.44
C ARG A 95 -1.58 -23.74 -20.15
N LYS A 96 -2.15 -24.75 -19.47
CA LYS A 96 -3.09 -25.72 -20.06
C LYS A 96 -4.55 -25.50 -19.65
N SER A 97 -4.84 -24.67 -18.66
CA SER A 97 -6.21 -24.45 -18.14
C SER A 97 -6.82 -23.15 -18.68
N LYS A 98 -8.02 -23.24 -19.25
CA LYS A 98 -8.84 -22.08 -19.65
C LYS A 98 -9.60 -21.44 -18.46
N GLU A 99 -9.71 -22.13 -17.33
CA GLU A 99 -10.42 -21.67 -16.11
C GLU A 99 -9.56 -20.79 -15.21
N LEU A 100 -8.23 -21.02 -15.17
CA LEU A 100 -7.30 -20.20 -14.41
C LEU A 100 -7.14 -18.77 -14.97
N THR A 101 -7.66 -18.52 -16.17
CA THR A 101 -7.69 -17.23 -16.87
C THR A 101 -8.90 -16.34 -16.49
N GLY A 102 -9.93 -16.87 -15.79
CA GLY A 102 -11.10 -16.12 -15.29
C GLY A 102 -10.92 -15.49 -13.89
N GLY A 103 -9.72 -14.99 -13.61
CA GLY A 103 -8.95 -15.06 -12.36
C GLY A 103 -9.48 -14.63 -10.97
N LEU A 104 -10.76 -14.38 -10.72
CA LEU A 104 -11.25 -13.97 -9.37
C LEU A 104 -11.99 -15.06 -8.57
N GLY A 105 -12.14 -16.26 -9.15
CA GLY A 105 -12.92 -17.35 -8.55
C GLY A 105 -14.36 -17.38 -9.06
N ASP A 106 -15.12 -18.42 -8.68
CA ASP A 106 -16.54 -18.53 -9.01
C ASP A 106 -17.34 -17.46 -8.23
N PRO A 107 -18.08 -16.54 -8.89
CA PRO A 107 -18.94 -15.59 -8.20
C PRO A 107 -19.94 -16.22 -7.23
N ALA A 108 -20.33 -17.48 -7.44
CA ALA A 108 -21.20 -18.23 -6.55
C ALA A 108 -20.54 -18.59 -5.20
N ALA A 109 -19.21 -18.51 -5.10
CA ALA A 109 -18.43 -18.77 -3.89
C ALA A 109 -18.13 -17.49 -3.08
N ILE A 110 -18.65 -16.32 -3.48
CA ILE A 110 -18.48 -15.07 -2.74
C ILE A 110 -19.48 -15.01 -1.59
N THR A 111 -18.98 -14.86 -0.36
CA THR A 111 -19.83 -14.70 0.84
C THR A 111 -19.69 -13.30 1.43
N LEU A 112 -20.80 -12.73 1.90
CA LEU A 112 -20.83 -11.47 2.62
C LEU A 112 -20.86 -11.73 4.13
N GLY A 113 -19.98 -11.07 4.87
CA GLY A 113 -19.86 -11.18 6.33
C GLY A 113 -20.22 -9.87 7.04
N GLN A 114 -20.36 -9.94 8.37
CA GLN A 114 -20.54 -8.78 9.27
C GLN A 114 -21.63 -7.77 8.85
N GLY A 115 -22.73 -8.25 8.27
CA GLY A 115 -23.81 -7.37 7.81
C GLY A 115 -23.48 -6.59 6.53
N GLY A 116 -22.62 -7.13 5.68
CA GLY A 116 -22.28 -6.58 4.36
C GLY A 116 -21.03 -5.70 4.35
N THR A 117 -20.31 -5.60 5.47
CA THR A 117 -19.05 -4.85 5.58
C THR A 117 -17.81 -5.69 5.35
N ALA A 118 -17.98 -7.02 5.29
CA ALA A 118 -16.93 -7.97 4.91
C ALA A 118 -17.33 -8.74 3.64
N LEU A 119 -16.34 -9.12 2.84
CA LEU A 119 -16.50 -9.97 1.66
C LEU A 119 -15.41 -11.03 1.67
N HIS A 120 -15.75 -12.28 1.40
CA HIS A 120 -14.80 -13.38 1.33
C HIS A 120 -14.94 -14.14 0.00
N SER A 121 -13.80 -14.55 -0.54
CA SER A 121 -13.67 -15.43 -1.71
C SER A 121 -12.38 -16.23 -1.56
N ALA A 122 -12.12 -17.20 -2.46
CA ALA A 122 -10.92 -18.02 -2.38
C ALA A 122 -9.59 -17.26 -2.52
N LYS A 123 -9.59 -16.05 -3.10
CA LYS A 123 -8.37 -15.28 -3.41
C LYS A 123 -8.39 -13.85 -2.88
N TYR A 124 -9.54 -13.37 -2.42
CA TYR A 124 -9.73 -11.99 -2.02
C TYR A 124 -10.67 -11.90 -0.84
N HIS A 125 -10.26 -11.12 0.15
CA HIS A 125 -11.03 -10.84 1.35
C HIS A 125 -11.04 -9.33 1.61
N LEU A 126 -12.22 -8.78 1.87
CA LEU A 126 -12.41 -7.43 2.38
C LEU A 126 -12.84 -7.55 3.84
N LEU A 127 -12.03 -7.01 4.75
CA LEU A 127 -12.22 -7.17 6.19
C LEU A 127 -12.39 -5.81 6.85
N PRO A 128 -13.43 -5.59 7.67
CA PRO A 128 -13.56 -4.38 8.46
C PRO A 128 -12.66 -4.49 9.71
N ALA A 129 -11.68 -3.61 9.84
CA ALA A 129 -10.81 -3.57 11.01
C ALA A 129 -10.47 -2.13 11.40
N ASP A 130 -10.48 -1.85 12.71
CA ASP A 130 -9.83 -0.67 13.26
C ASP A 130 -8.38 -1.04 13.61
N LEU A 131 -7.46 -0.62 12.75
CA LEU A 131 -6.03 -0.90 12.86
C LEU A 131 -5.36 -0.27 14.10
N ARG A 132 -6.06 0.62 14.82
CA ARG A 132 -5.56 1.23 16.05
C ARG A 132 -5.69 0.31 17.26
N LEU A 133 -6.61 -0.65 17.20
CA LEU A 133 -6.87 -1.60 18.29
C LEU A 133 -5.77 -2.66 18.37
N SER A 134 -5.79 -3.48 19.42
CA SER A 134 -4.80 -4.55 19.58
C SER A 134 -4.91 -5.56 18.43
N PRO A 135 -3.83 -5.81 17.65
CA PRO A 135 -3.89 -6.77 16.55
C PRO A 135 -4.32 -8.17 16.98
N SER A 136 -3.95 -8.62 18.19
CA SER A 136 -4.34 -9.92 18.73
C SER A 136 -5.85 -10.06 18.98
N GLU A 137 -6.55 -8.94 19.20
CA GLU A 137 -7.99 -8.91 19.47
C GLU A 137 -8.82 -8.65 18.22
N THR A 138 -8.23 -8.02 17.19
CA THR A 138 -8.95 -7.60 15.98
C THR A 138 -8.49 -8.32 14.73
N ILE A 139 -7.20 -8.25 14.40
CA ILE A 139 -6.66 -8.72 13.12
C ILE A 139 -6.33 -10.22 13.17
N GLU A 140 -5.74 -10.70 14.27
CA GLU A 140 -5.34 -12.10 14.45
C GLU A 140 -6.48 -13.09 14.20
N PRO A 141 -7.67 -12.91 14.82
CA PRO A 141 -8.76 -13.86 14.66
C PRO A 141 -9.30 -13.87 13.22
N MET A 142 -9.09 -12.81 12.45
CA MET A 142 -9.57 -12.72 11.06
C MET A 142 -8.55 -13.24 10.05
N LEU A 143 -7.25 -13.06 10.31
CA LEU A 143 -6.20 -13.39 9.34
C LEU A 143 -5.57 -14.77 9.56
N PHE A 144 -5.34 -15.17 10.81
CA PHE A 144 -4.52 -16.34 11.14
C PHE A 144 -5.31 -17.47 11.80
N SER A 145 -6.50 -17.19 12.34
CA SER A 145 -7.38 -18.20 12.92
C SER A 145 -8.32 -18.77 11.88
N SER A 146 -8.44 -20.10 11.83
CA SER A 146 -9.51 -20.77 11.07
C SER A 146 -10.79 -20.78 11.91
N SER A 147 -11.92 -20.35 11.34
CA SER A 147 -13.20 -20.39 12.06
C SER A 147 -13.95 -21.72 11.90
N ASP A 148 -13.79 -22.41 10.76
CA ASP A 148 -14.32 -23.74 10.47
C ASP A 148 -13.62 -24.37 9.24
N GLN A 149 -14.09 -25.54 8.76
CA GLN A 149 -13.52 -26.21 7.58
C GLN A 149 -13.74 -25.44 6.28
N ASP A 150 -14.75 -24.58 6.22
CA ASP A 150 -15.12 -23.81 5.02
C ASP A 150 -14.40 -22.44 4.97
N HIS A 151 -13.83 -21.99 6.10
CA HIS A 151 -13.11 -20.73 6.25
C HIS A 151 -11.74 -20.97 6.89
N PRO A 152 -10.75 -21.44 6.09
CA PRO A 152 -9.38 -21.56 6.55
C PRO A 152 -8.79 -20.18 6.87
N ALA A 153 -7.68 -20.18 7.62
CA ALA A 153 -6.89 -18.97 7.84
C ALA A 153 -6.54 -18.30 6.51
N ILE A 154 -6.67 -16.96 6.47
CA ILE A 154 -6.43 -16.16 5.27
C ILE A 154 -4.93 -16.07 4.97
N LEU A 155 -4.10 -15.99 6.02
CA LEU A 155 -2.65 -15.87 5.92
C LEU A 155 -1.94 -17.05 6.59
N ASP A 156 -0.85 -17.49 5.96
CA ASP A 156 0.10 -18.46 6.48
C ASP A 156 1.47 -17.79 6.62
N PRO A 157 2.02 -17.62 7.84
CA PRO A 157 3.32 -16.98 8.06
C PRO A 157 4.51 -17.71 7.41
N SER A 158 4.34 -18.95 6.94
CA SER A 158 5.36 -19.66 6.16
C SER A 158 5.46 -19.19 4.71
N LEU A 159 4.46 -18.45 4.21
CA LEU A 159 4.42 -17.89 2.86
C LEU A 159 4.87 -16.42 2.84
N PRO A 160 5.55 -15.96 1.78
CA PRO A 160 5.89 -14.55 1.65
C PRO A 160 4.66 -13.65 1.66
N THR A 161 4.64 -12.67 2.56
CA THR A 161 3.54 -11.71 2.70
C THR A 161 4.01 -10.28 2.54
N LEU A 162 3.27 -9.50 1.74
CA LEU A 162 3.50 -8.07 1.55
C LEU A 162 2.37 -7.26 2.20
N LEU A 163 2.72 -6.40 3.15
CA LEU A 163 1.82 -5.41 3.71
C LEU A 163 1.91 -4.10 2.91
N LEU A 164 0.77 -3.49 2.61
CA LEU A 164 0.69 -2.20 1.90
C LEU A 164 -0.10 -1.21 2.74
N PHE A 165 0.55 -0.15 3.19
CA PHE A 165 -0.08 0.97 3.90
C PHE A 165 0.06 2.25 3.07
N GLU A 166 -0.94 2.49 2.23
CA GLU A 166 -0.94 3.60 1.29
C GLU A 166 -1.76 4.79 1.86
N CYS A 167 -1.06 5.78 2.42
CA CYS A 167 -1.62 6.87 3.23
C CYS A 167 -2.49 6.36 4.40
N VAL A 168 -1.98 5.42 5.20
CA VAL A 168 -2.75 4.84 6.31
C VAL A 168 -2.15 5.19 7.68
N LEU A 169 -0.88 4.87 7.89
CA LEU A 169 -0.23 4.97 9.22
C LEU A 169 -0.18 6.42 9.73
N VAL A 170 -0.13 7.38 8.80
CA VAL A 170 -0.15 8.82 9.06
C VAL A 170 -1.33 9.31 9.89
N TYR A 171 -2.49 8.62 9.82
CA TYR A 171 -3.73 9.02 10.50
C TYR A 171 -3.85 8.50 11.94
N MET A 172 -2.92 7.65 12.40
CA MET A 172 -2.97 7.06 13.74
C MET A 172 -1.76 7.45 14.58
N ALA A 173 -1.90 7.32 15.90
CA ALA A 173 -0.79 7.56 16.82
C ALA A 173 0.41 6.65 16.47
N PRO A 174 1.65 7.15 16.57
CA PRO A 174 2.85 6.37 16.26
C PRO A 174 2.95 5.03 17.02
N GLU A 175 2.44 4.98 18.24
CA GLU A 175 2.42 3.77 19.06
C GLU A 175 1.49 2.71 18.47
N SER A 176 0.36 3.12 17.88
CA SER A 176 -0.59 2.22 17.23
C SER A 176 0.01 1.60 15.98
N SER A 177 0.62 2.41 15.11
CA SER A 177 1.28 1.89 13.90
C SER A 177 2.50 1.03 14.25
N SER A 178 3.28 1.40 15.27
CA SER A 178 4.41 0.61 15.74
C SER A 178 3.98 -0.75 16.28
N ARG A 179 2.91 -0.79 17.10
CA ARG A 179 2.32 -2.04 17.61
C ARG A 179 1.83 -2.94 16.47
N LEU A 180 1.23 -2.37 15.43
CA LEU A 180 0.75 -3.11 14.27
C LEU A 180 1.92 -3.76 13.51
N LEU A 181 2.97 -2.99 13.22
CA LEU A 181 4.16 -3.48 12.51
C LEU A 181 4.90 -4.54 13.32
N ASP A 182 5.14 -4.30 14.61
CA ASP A 182 5.78 -5.24 15.54
C ASP A 182 5.01 -6.56 15.63
N TYR A 183 3.68 -6.51 15.65
CA TYR A 183 2.84 -7.71 15.67
C TYR A 183 3.06 -8.59 14.44
N PHE A 184 3.08 -8.01 13.24
CA PHE A 184 3.32 -8.78 12.02
C PHE A 184 4.74 -9.36 12.03
N VAL A 185 5.76 -8.57 12.36
CA VAL A 185 7.14 -9.08 12.43
C VAL A 185 7.24 -10.27 13.40
N LYS A 186 6.72 -10.13 14.63
CA LYS A 186 6.70 -11.22 15.62
C LYS A 186 5.91 -12.44 15.19
N THR A 187 4.94 -12.28 14.29
CA THR A 187 4.17 -13.41 13.74
C THR A 187 5.00 -14.19 12.74
N PHE A 188 5.72 -13.50 11.85
CA PHE A 188 6.59 -14.12 10.84
C PHE A 188 7.91 -14.62 11.43
N GLU A 189 8.40 -14.03 12.53
CA GLU A 189 9.59 -14.47 13.26
C GLU A 189 9.43 -15.88 13.86
N LYS A 190 8.20 -16.31 14.14
CA LYS A 190 7.91 -17.66 14.66
C LYS A 190 8.22 -18.78 13.65
N VAL A 191 8.44 -18.45 12.37
CA VAL A 191 8.65 -19.41 11.29
C VAL A 191 9.98 -19.13 10.58
N HIS A 192 10.83 -20.15 10.46
CA HIS A 192 12.16 -20.00 9.85
C HIS A 192 12.11 -19.55 8.38
N SER A 193 11.07 -19.94 7.64
CA SER A 193 10.84 -19.52 6.25
C SER A 193 10.09 -18.19 6.12
N GLY A 194 9.80 -17.51 7.22
CA GLY A 194 8.99 -16.29 7.21
C GLY A 194 9.64 -15.17 6.40
N VAL A 195 8.89 -14.60 5.46
CA VAL A 195 9.30 -13.43 4.68
C VAL A 195 8.18 -12.40 4.74
N LEU A 196 8.49 -11.23 5.29
CA LEU A 196 7.53 -10.14 5.44
C LEU A 196 8.09 -8.87 4.81
N GLY A 197 7.41 -8.41 3.77
CA GLY A 197 7.62 -7.10 3.18
C GLY A 197 6.56 -6.14 3.71
N CYS A 198 6.91 -4.87 3.84
CA CYS A 198 5.96 -3.82 4.16
C CYS A 198 6.29 -2.56 3.38
N VAL A 199 5.32 -1.98 2.68
CA VAL A 199 5.44 -0.72 1.96
C VAL A 199 4.52 0.30 2.59
N VAL A 200 5.06 1.48 2.88
CA VAL A 200 4.32 2.63 3.40
C VAL A 200 4.54 3.81 2.46
N TYR A 201 3.45 4.30 1.89
CA TYR A 201 3.41 5.59 1.18
C TYR A 201 2.70 6.62 2.04
N GLU A 202 3.32 7.76 2.32
CA GLU A 202 2.70 8.80 3.16
C GLU A 202 3.41 10.15 3.05
N MET A 203 2.83 11.15 3.71
CA MET A 203 3.45 12.44 3.95
C MET A 203 4.41 12.38 5.13
N PHE A 204 5.51 13.13 5.05
CA PHE A 204 6.50 13.24 6.11
C PHE A 204 7.13 14.63 6.13
N GLY A 205 7.90 14.96 7.18
CA GLY A 205 8.68 16.21 7.19
C GLY A 205 7.85 17.51 7.18
N LEU A 206 6.63 17.49 7.72
CA LEU A 206 5.68 18.61 7.61
C LEU A 206 5.93 19.77 8.59
N ASN A 207 7.17 19.94 9.06
CA ASN A 207 7.54 21.01 10.01
C ASN A 207 8.01 22.29 9.32
N ASP A 208 8.18 22.30 8.00
CA ASP A 208 8.60 23.44 7.20
C ASP A 208 7.40 24.35 6.80
N ALA A 209 7.62 25.34 5.94
CA ALA A 209 6.56 26.27 5.54
C ALA A 209 5.46 25.57 4.74
N PHE A 210 5.82 24.69 3.81
CA PHE A 210 4.88 23.93 3.00
C PHE A 210 4.03 22.99 3.87
N GLY A 211 4.69 22.22 4.74
CA GLY A 211 4.06 21.27 5.65
C GLY A 211 3.11 21.94 6.63
N ARG A 212 3.45 23.12 7.15
CA ARG A 212 2.53 23.89 8.01
C ARG A 212 1.26 24.31 7.28
N VAL A 213 1.36 24.75 6.03
CA VAL A 213 0.19 25.07 5.19
C VAL A 213 -0.65 23.80 4.98
N MET A 214 0.00 22.68 4.63
CA MET A 214 -0.68 21.40 4.45
C MET A 214 -1.44 20.94 5.71
N ILE A 215 -0.77 20.97 6.86
CA ILE A 215 -1.38 20.62 8.16
C ILE A 215 -2.55 21.53 8.47
N ASN A 216 -2.44 22.84 8.22
CA ASN A 216 -3.53 23.79 8.48
C ASN A 216 -4.75 23.52 7.57
N ASN A 217 -4.53 23.27 6.27
CA ASN A 217 -5.61 22.93 5.34
C ASN A 217 -6.33 21.63 5.73
N LEU A 218 -5.60 20.64 6.27
CA LEU A 218 -6.20 19.40 6.77
C LEU A 218 -6.96 19.62 8.08
N LYS A 219 -6.44 20.46 8.98
CA LYS A 219 -7.12 20.83 10.23
C LYS A 219 -8.46 21.54 9.97
N GLU A 220 -8.55 22.40 8.96
CA GLU A 220 -9.81 23.04 8.54
C GLU A 220 -10.86 22.02 8.10
N ARG A 221 -10.41 20.85 7.61
CA ARG A 221 -11.26 19.71 7.26
C ARG A 221 -11.46 18.72 8.41
N HIS A 222 -11.02 19.06 9.63
CA HIS A 222 -11.02 18.19 10.80
C HIS A 222 -10.20 16.90 10.65
N ILE A 223 -9.12 16.94 9.87
CA ILE A 223 -8.18 15.84 9.68
C ILE A 223 -6.89 16.11 10.47
N ALA A 224 -6.53 15.19 11.35
CA ALA A 224 -5.27 15.20 12.09
C ALA A 224 -4.30 14.15 11.54
N LEU A 225 -2.99 14.43 11.62
CA LEU A 225 -1.92 13.56 11.14
C LEU A 225 -0.91 13.23 12.26
N PRO A 226 -1.35 12.62 13.38
CA PRO A 226 -0.45 12.33 14.51
C PRO A 226 0.71 11.41 14.12
N GLY A 227 0.53 10.57 13.09
CA GLY A 227 1.56 9.68 12.59
C GLY A 227 2.72 10.39 11.90
N VAL A 228 2.60 11.67 11.53
CA VAL A 228 3.71 12.43 10.90
C VAL A 228 4.73 12.93 11.92
N GLU A 229 4.28 13.25 13.13
CA GLU A 229 5.07 14.01 14.11
C GLU A 229 6.47 13.43 14.39
N PRO A 230 6.67 12.10 14.56
CA PRO A 230 8.00 11.56 14.78
C PRO A 230 8.83 11.39 13.50
N TYR A 231 8.22 11.49 12.31
CA TYR A 231 8.85 11.17 11.03
C TYR A 231 9.15 12.43 10.22
N LEU A 232 10.19 13.14 10.64
CA LEU A 232 10.58 14.42 10.03
C LEU A 232 11.61 14.28 8.90
N THR A 233 12.21 13.10 8.73
CA THR A 233 13.27 12.86 7.75
C THR A 233 13.11 11.51 7.07
N ARG A 234 13.74 11.32 5.92
CA ARG A 234 13.81 9.99 5.28
C ARG A 234 14.40 8.92 6.19
N GLU A 235 15.43 9.27 6.94
CA GLU A 235 16.06 8.36 7.89
C GLU A 235 15.07 7.91 8.98
N SER A 236 14.22 8.84 9.47
CA SER A 236 13.19 8.49 10.46
C SER A 236 12.13 7.52 9.90
N LEU A 237 11.81 7.62 8.60
CA LEU A 237 10.90 6.67 7.93
C LEU A 237 11.50 5.26 7.87
N SER A 238 12.78 5.12 7.50
CA SER A 238 13.45 3.82 7.52
C SER A 238 13.61 3.27 8.94
N LYS A 239 13.95 4.13 9.91
CA LYS A 239 14.11 3.74 11.33
C LYS A 239 12.84 3.17 11.93
N ARG A 240 11.65 3.63 11.53
CA ARG A 240 10.36 3.05 11.95
C ARG A 240 10.32 1.53 11.75
N PHE A 241 10.77 1.04 10.60
CA PHE A 241 10.80 -0.38 10.30
C PHE A 241 11.83 -1.11 11.16
N LEU A 242 13.05 -0.58 11.24
CA LEU A 242 14.12 -1.20 12.02
C LEU A 242 13.77 -1.29 13.51
N GLN A 243 13.07 -0.29 14.05
CA GLN A 243 12.61 -0.26 15.43
C GLN A 243 11.45 -1.24 15.72
N THR A 244 10.76 -1.71 14.68
CA THR A 244 9.66 -2.68 14.78
C THR A 244 10.08 -4.09 14.35
N GLY A 245 11.39 -4.33 14.26
CA GLY A 245 11.99 -5.65 14.04
C GLY A 245 12.24 -6.03 12.58
N PHE A 246 11.96 -5.16 11.61
CA PHE A 246 12.39 -5.40 10.24
C PHE A 246 13.92 -5.40 10.15
N THR A 247 14.47 -6.30 9.33
CA THR A 247 15.92 -6.51 9.20
C THR A 247 16.58 -5.52 8.23
N ALA A 248 15.83 -4.97 7.30
CA ALA A 248 16.28 -3.96 6.34
C ALA A 248 15.16 -2.97 6.06
N ALA A 249 15.51 -1.73 5.73
CA ALA A 249 14.54 -0.69 5.38
C ALA A 249 15.15 0.39 4.49
N VAL A 250 14.33 0.93 3.58
CA VAL A 250 14.69 2.01 2.65
C VAL A 250 13.56 3.02 2.60
N ALA A 251 13.89 4.29 2.38
CA ALA A 251 12.93 5.36 2.14
C ALA A 251 13.42 6.31 1.05
N LEU A 252 12.54 6.60 0.09
CA LEU A 252 12.75 7.51 -1.02
C LEU A 252 11.59 8.50 -1.08
N THR A 253 11.88 9.76 -1.38
CA THR A 253 10.81 10.71 -1.71
C THR A 253 10.22 10.40 -3.09
N LEU A 254 9.02 10.87 -3.36
CA LEU A 254 8.46 10.79 -4.70
C LEU A 254 9.30 11.59 -5.71
N ASP A 255 9.96 12.66 -5.27
CA ASP A 255 10.89 13.41 -6.12
C ASP A 255 12.07 12.55 -6.57
N GLU A 256 12.68 11.80 -5.65
CA GLU A 256 13.76 10.86 -5.97
C GLU A 256 13.28 9.73 -6.89
N ILE A 257 12.11 9.17 -6.60
CA ILE A 257 11.50 8.11 -7.43
C ILE A 257 11.29 8.62 -8.85
N ARG A 258 10.68 9.80 -9.00
CA ARG A 258 10.45 10.44 -10.30
C ARG A 258 11.76 10.63 -11.07
N LYS A 259 12.81 11.14 -10.41
CA LYS A 259 14.06 11.52 -11.09
C LYS A 259 14.97 10.34 -11.41
N ALA A 260 14.94 9.27 -10.60
CA ALA A 260 15.95 8.23 -10.65
C ALA A 260 15.41 6.79 -10.79
N TYR A 261 14.11 6.54 -10.65
CA TYR A 261 13.54 5.19 -10.63
C TYR A 261 12.44 4.97 -11.67
N ILE A 262 11.96 6.04 -12.32
CA ILE A 262 11.06 5.97 -13.48
C ILE A 262 11.89 6.05 -14.76
N ASP A 263 11.55 5.21 -15.74
CA ASP A 263 12.20 5.17 -17.05
C ASP A 263 12.01 6.51 -17.79
N LYS A 264 13.03 6.92 -18.54
CA LYS A 264 13.04 8.20 -19.25
C LYS A 264 11.88 8.32 -20.24
N GLU A 265 11.57 7.25 -20.95
CA GLU A 265 10.46 7.18 -21.90
C GLU A 265 9.11 7.46 -21.23
N GLU A 266 8.93 6.98 -20.01
CA GLU A 266 7.72 7.21 -19.22
C GLU A 266 7.65 8.66 -18.72
N LEU A 267 8.77 9.24 -18.28
CA LEU A 267 8.82 10.67 -17.93
C LEU A 267 8.48 11.56 -19.14
N GLU A 268 8.99 11.22 -20.31
CA GLU A 268 8.67 11.91 -21.58
C GLU A 268 7.21 11.71 -22.01
N ARG A 269 6.61 10.54 -21.74
CA ARG A 269 5.19 10.30 -22.00
C ARG A 269 4.34 11.16 -21.08
N VAL A 270 4.63 11.14 -19.78
CA VAL A 270 3.89 11.87 -18.74
C VAL A 270 3.95 13.38 -18.95
N SER A 271 5.10 13.93 -19.36
CA SER A 271 5.25 15.36 -19.63
C SER A 271 4.46 15.87 -20.84
N LYS A 272 4.06 14.97 -21.75
CA LYS A 272 3.23 15.28 -22.93
C LYS A 272 1.73 15.21 -22.65
N VAL A 273 1.31 14.73 -21.47
CA VAL A 273 -0.12 14.53 -21.15
C VAL A 273 -0.81 15.87 -20.88
N GLU A 274 -0.26 16.69 -19.99
CA GLU A 274 -0.72 18.05 -19.72
C GLU A 274 0.50 18.97 -19.52
N PHE A 275 0.35 20.23 -19.90
CA PHE A 275 1.37 21.25 -19.64
C PHE A 275 1.42 21.58 -18.14
N LEU A 276 2.63 21.68 -17.61
CA LEU A 276 2.92 22.14 -16.25
C LEU A 276 3.96 23.26 -16.34
N ASP A 277 3.57 24.47 -15.96
CA ASP A 277 4.43 25.65 -15.87
C ASP A 277 5.27 25.68 -14.60
N GLU A 278 4.68 25.32 -13.46
CA GLU A 278 5.30 25.41 -12.14
C GLU A 278 5.94 24.08 -11.72
N THR A 279 7.08 23.75 -12.34
CA THR A 279 7.83 22.51 -12.04
C THR A 279 8.40 22.47 -10.62
N GLU A 280 8.71 23.63 -10.06
CA GLU A 280 9.23 23.82 -8.71
C GLU A 280 8.19 23.48 -7.66
N GLU A 281 6.91 23.81 -7.91
CA GLU A 281 5.82 23.42 -7.01
C GLU A 281 5.62 21.90 -7.00
N LEU A 282 5.73 21.26 -8.17
CA LEU A 282 5.71 19.80 -8.24
C LEU A 282 6.86 19.19 -7.42
N ASP A 283 8.09 19.65 -7.62
CA ASP A 283 9.25 19.15 -6.88
C ASP A 283 9.08 19.35 -5.36
N LEU A 284 8.55 20.51 -4.94
CA LEU A 284 8.24 20.78 -3.54
C LEU A 284 7.20 19.82 -2.97
N VAL A 285 6.11 19.56 -3.70
CA VAL A 285 5.06 18.62 -3.28
C VAL A 285 5.63 17.21 -3.19
N LEU A 286 6.34 16.73 -4.22
CA LEU A 286 6.88 15.37 -4.26
C LEU A 286 7.98 15.12 -3.22
N ALA A 287 8.69 16.18 -2.77
CA ALA A 287 9.67 16.08 -1.70
C ALA A 287 9.05 15.80 -0.31
N HIS A 288 7.75 16.09 -0.12
CA HIS A 288 7.03 15.89 1.14
C HIS A 288 6.23 14.59 1.22
N TYR A 289 6.31 13.76 0.18
CA TYR A 289 5.76 12.41 0.17
C TYR A 289 6.88 11.40 -0.05
N ALA A 290 6.79 10.26 0.61
CA ALA A 290 7.77 9.20 0.48
C ALA A 290 7.11 7.84 0.28
N ILE A 291 7.82 6.96 -0.41
CA ILE A 291 7.61 5.52 -0.35
C ILE A 291 8.77 4.96 0.47
N SER A 292 8.43 4.30 1.56
CA SER A 292 9.35 3.60 2.43
C SER A 292 8.97 2.14 2.49
N TRP A 293 9.94 1.24 2.53
CA TRP A 293 9.68 -0.19 2.62
C TRP A 293 10.67 -0.89 3.54
N GLY A 294 10.18 -1.89 4.24
CA GLY A 294 10.94 -2.74 5.15
C GLY A 294 10.84 -4.20 4.76
N LEU A 295 11.93 -4.94 4.96
CA LEU A 295 12.01 -6.38 4.75
C LEU A 295 12.44 -7.08 6.03
N PHE A 296 11.66 -8.08 6.44
CA PHE A 296 12.00 -9.04 7.49
C PHE A 296 12.19 -10.41 6.87
N LEU A 297 13.25 -11.11 7.30
CA LEU A 297 13.57 -12.48 6.93
C LEU A 297 13.76 -13.32 8.18
N GLY A 298 13.03 -14.43 8.30
CA GLY A 298 13.14 -15.39 9.41
C GLY A 298 14.46 -16.18 9.41
N SER A 299 15.24 -16.10 8.33
CA SER A 299 16.55 -16.72 8.18
C SER A 299 17.44 -15.91 7.25
N SER A 300 18.75 -15.87 7.52
CA SER A 300 19.75 -15.22 6.67
C SER A 300 19.83 -15.81 5.27
N ASP A 301 19.55 -17.10 5.11
CA ASP A 301 19.67 -17.81 3.83
C ASP A 301 18.66 -17.30 2.78
N LEU A 302 17.54 -16.74 3.25
CA LEU A 302 16.53 -16.11 2.41
C LEU A 302 17.05 -14.82 1.75
N GLY A 303 18.13 -14.23 2.28
CA GLY A 303 18.75 -13.01 1.77
C GLY A 303 19.28 -13.14 0.34
N LEU A 304 19.63 -14.35 -0.11
CA LEU A 304 20.06 -14.58 -1.49
C LEU A 304 18.94 -14.33 -2.52
N ASN A 305 17.69 -14.58 -2.14
CA ASN A 305 16.54 -14.35 -3.02
C ASN A 305 15.91 -12.97 -2.76
N TRP A 306 15.74 -12.62 -1.48
CA TRP A 306 14.97 -11.45 -1.08
C TRP A 306 15.78 -10.18 -0.84
N GLY A 307 17.11 -10.28 -0.67
CA GLY A 307 17.97 -9.15 -0.33
C GLY A 307 18.03 -8.04 -1.39
N HIS A 308 17.56 -8.32 -2.59
CA HIS A 308 17.48 -7.37 -3.71
C HIS A 308 16.07 -6.81 -3.94
N TRP A 309 15.08 -7.15 -3.10
CA TRP A 309 13.75 -6.56 -3.17
C TRP A 309 13.80 -5.07 -2.82
N GLY A 310 13.30 -4.25 -3.73
CA GLY A 310 13.33 -2.80 -3.68
C GLY A 310 13.39 -2.18 -5.07
N LEU A 311 13.15 -0.87 -5.14
CA LEU A 311 13.23 -0.13 -6.39
C LEU A 311 14.64 -0.16 -6.97
N THR A 312 14.72 -0.41 -8.28
CA THR A 312 15.99 -0.40 -9.03
C THR A 312 16.18 0.96 -9.68
N ARG A 313 17.31 1.60 -9.37
CA ARG A 313 17.67 2.89 -9.97
C ARG A 313 17.89 2.72 -11.48
N LYS A 314 17.32 3.62 -12.28
CA LYS A 314 17.48 3.65 -13.73
C LYS A 314 18.77 4.37 -14.12
N LEU A 315 19.45 3.84 -15.13
CA LEU A 315 20.61 4.46 -15.76
C LEU A 315 20.07 5.48 -16.77
N ASN A 316 19.75 6.67 -16.27
CA ASN A 316 19.24 7.79 -17.07
C ASN A 316 20.36 8.62 -17.68
#